data_AF-A0A1S3XS06-F1
#
_entry.id   AF-A0A1S3XS06-F1
#
_cell.length_a   1.000
_cell.length_b   1.000
_cell.length_c   1.000
_cell.angle_alpha   90.00
_cell.angle_beta   90.00
_cell.angle_gamma   90.00
#
_symmetry.space_group_name_H-M   'P 1'
#
loop_
_entity.id
_entity.type
_entity.pdbx_description
1 polymer ?
#
loop_
_entity_poly.entity_id
_entity_poly.type
_entity_poly.pdbx_seq_one_letter_code
_entity_poly.pdbx_strand_id
1 'polypeptide(L)'
;MEMSKDTLLGALTILGVVTEGDGKKFFNFAHEILRDRWEKISHIFSFSKRFSIQHIPTQYCTFLNRAREPSPAFTWVKCKREEDKNCTHVFLEEANIRGHPGSGFFADHTYVRLGLVTRQHDFDMLISRLEQFISQEEENGYCISPSINNQ
;
A
#
# COMPACT_ATOMS: atom_id res chain seq x y z
N MET A 1 -16.78 -8.05 29.28
CA MET A 1 -15.62 -7.16 29.41
C MET A 1 -16.16 -5.74 29.40
N GLU A 2 -16.18 -5.07 30.55
CA GLU A 2 -16.62 -3.68 30.66
C GLU A 2 -15.48 -2.75 30.21
N MET A 3 -15.82 -1.68 29.49
CA MET A 3 -14.83 -0.65 29.12
C MET A 3 -14.59 0.29 30.31
N SER A 4 -13.35 0.75 30.49
CA SER A 4 -13.06 1.74 31.53
C SER A 4 -13.78 3.06 31.26
N LYS A 5 -14.13 3.78 32.32
CA LYS A 5 -14.74 5.12 32.23
C LYS A 5 -13.84 6.09 31.44
N ASP A 6 -12.52 5.98 31.60
CA ASP A 6 -11.56 6.81 30.89
C ASP A 6 -11.55 6.55 29.38
N THR A 7 -11.63 5.29 28.95
CA THR A 7 -11.75 4.94 27.53
C THR A 7 -13.06 5.47 26.95
N LEU A 8 -14.16 5.34 27.69
CA LEU A 8 -15.45 5.88 27.26
C LEU A 8 -15.40 7.41 27.10
N LEU A 9 -14.83 8.11 28.09
CA LEU A 9 -14.69 9.57 28.07
C LEU A 9 -13.79 10.04 26.92
N GLY A 10 -12.65 9.36 26.70
CA GLY A 10 -11.73 9.66 25.60
C GLY A 10 -12.39 9.45 24.23
N ALA A 11 -13.08 8.32 24.04
CA ALA A 11 -13.81 8.04 22.80
C ALA A 11 -14.92 9.07 22.54
N LEU A 12 -15.71 9.41 23.56
CA LEU A 12 -16.78 10.39 23.45
C LEU A 12 -16.23 11.78 23.07
N THR A 13 -15.12 12.17 23.67
CA THR A 13 -14.46 13.46 23.37
C THR A 13 -13.99 13.51 21.91
N ILE A 14 -13.31 12.46 21.43
CA ILE A 14 -12.84 12.39 20.03
C ILE A 14 -14.02 12.38 19.06
N LEU A 15 -15.04 11.56 19.33
CA LEU A 15 -16.23 11.48 18.49
C LEU A 15 -16.97 12.82 18.43
N GLY A 16 -17.05 13.55 19.56
CA GLY A 16 -17.61 14.90 19.59
C GLY A 16 -16.94 15.83 18.59
N VAL A 17 -15.61 15.85 18.56
CA VAL A 17 -14.85 16.67 17.59
C VAL A 17 -15.02 16.18 16.15
N VAL A 18 -15.04 14.86 15.93
CA VAL A 18 -15.20 14.28 14.58
C VAL A 18 -16.58 14.61 13.97
N THR A 19 -17.62 14.70 14.80
CA THR A 19 -18.99 15.00 14.36
C THR A 19 -19.32 16.49 14.32
N GLU A 20 -18.39 17.38 14.68
CA GLU A 20 -18.59 18.83 14.57
C GLU A 20 -18.84 19.27 13.11
N GLY A 21 -19.75 20.23 12.94
CA GLY A 21 -20.12 20.76 11.63
C GLY A 21 -20.89 19.74 10.79
N ASP A 22 -20.44 19.52 9.55
CA ASP A 22 -21.03 18.51 8.65
C ASP A 22 -20.48 17.09 8.89
N GLY A 23 -19.56 16.93 9.85
CA GLY A 23 -18.90 15.67 10.16
C GLY A 23 -17.97 15.14 9.06
N LYS A 24 -17.67 15.91 8.00
CA LYS A 24 -16.92 15.42 6.83
C LYS A 24 -15.42 15.73 6.90
N LYS A 25 -15.01 16.73 7.67
CA LYS A 25 -13.61 17.21 7.73
C LYS A 25 -12.59 16.11 8.00
N PHE A 26 -12.82 15.30 9.05
CA PHE A 26 -11.93 14.20 9.42
C PHE A 26 -11.81 13.15 8.31
N PHE A 27 -12.94 12.78 7.68
CA PHE A 27 -12.96 11.78 6.61
C PHE A 27 -12.35 12.29 5.31
N ASN A 28 -12.50 13.58 4.99
CA ASN A 28 -11.83 14.22 3.86
C ASN A 28 -10.31 14.21 4.06
N PHE A 29 -9.84 14.62 5.25
CA PHE A 29 -8.43 14.58 5.61
C PHE A 29 -7.84 13.16 5.49
N ALA A 30 -8.51 12.16 6.06
CA ALA A 30 -8.05 10.77 5.98
C ALA A 30 -8.07 10.23 4.54
N HIS A 31 -9.06 10.62 3.74
CA HIS A 31 -9.15 10.24 2.34
C HIS A 31 -8.00 10.81 1.52
N GLU A 32 -7.69 12.11 1.66
CA GLU A 32 -6.61 12.77 0.93
C GLU A 32 -5.27 12.09 1.21
N ILE A 33 -4.95 11.85 2.48
CA ILE A 33 -3.70 11.16 2.86
C ILE A 33 -3.62 9.76 2.25
N LEU A 34 -4.67 8.95 2.40
CA LEU A 34 -4.63 7.56 1.94
C LEU A 34 -4.70 7.43 0.41
N ARG A 35 -5.37 8.37 -0.27
CA ARG A 35 -5.37 8.44 -1.73
C ARG A 35 -3.97 8.76 -2.23
N ASP A 36 -3.33 9.81 -1.72
CA ASP A 36 -1.98 10.21 -2.13
C ASP A 36 -0.96 9.08 -1.87
N ARG A 37 -1.11 8.34 -0.77
CA ARG A 37 -0.29 7.15 -0.47
C ARG A 37 -0.55 6.01 -1.46
N TRP A 38 -1.81 5.77 -1.80
CA TRP A 38 -2.19 4.74 -2.77
C TRP A 38 -1.69 5.05 -4.18
N GLU A 39 -1.78 6.31 -4.62
CA GLU A 39 -1.27 6.77 -5.91
C GLU A 39 0.23 6.54 -6.04
N LYS A 40 1.01 6.94 -5.03
CA LYS A 40 2.47 6.74 -5.01
C LYS A 40 2.85 5.27 -5.12
N ILE A 41 2.25 4.40 -4.31
CA ILE A 41 2.56 2.97 -4.35
C ILE A 41 2.10 2.33 -5.66
N SER A 42 0.92 2.70 -6.16
CA SER A 42 0.41 2.19 -7.43
C SER A 42 1.32 2.56 -8.59
N HIS A 43 1.83 3.79 -8.59
CA HIS A 43 2.80 4.26 -9.56
C HIS A 43 4.10 3.44 -9.50
N ILE A 44 4.67 3.21 -8.30
CA ILE A 44 5.89 2.40 -8.13
C ILE A 44 5.69 0.97 -8.66
N PHE A 45 4.59 0.30 -8.29
CA PHE A 45 4.29 -1.04 -8.79
C PHE A 45 3.99 -1.10 -10.29
N SER A 46 3.61 0.02 -10.92
CA SER A 46 3.36 0.06 -12.37
C SER A 46 4.61 -0.17 -13.22
N PHE A 47 5.80 0.07 -12.66
CA PHE A 47 7.08 -0.20 -13.32
C PHE A 47 7.52 -1.67 -13.23
N SER A 48 6.93 -2.46 -12.31
CA SER A 48 7.29 -3.87 -12.16
C SER A 48 6.35 -4.79 -12.93
N LYS A 49 6.94 -5.75 -13.64
CA LYS A 49 6.21 -6.93 -14.17
C LYS A 49 6.21 -8.10 -13.19
N ARG A 50 7.10 -8.12 -12.19
CA ARG A 50 7.21 -9.15 -11.14
C ARG A 50 6.03 -9.13 -10.18
N PHE A 51 5.44 -7.95 -9.96
CA PHE A 51 4.35 -7.77 -9.02
C PHE A 51 3.03 -7.37 -9.69
N SER A 52 1.92 -7.57 -8.98
CA SER A 52 0.65 -6.88 -9.23
C SER A 52 0.02 -6.49 -7.92
N ILE A 53 -0.73 -5.39 -7.92
CA ILE A 53 -1.54 -4.95 -6.80
C ILE A 53 -3.02 -5.06 -7.12
N GLN A 54 -3.88 -4.90 -6.11
CA GLN A 54 -5.32 -4.93 -6.31
C GLN A 54 -5.80 -3.77 -7.20
N HIS A 55 -6.77 -4.07 -8.08
CA HIS A 55 -7.47 -3.06 -8.86
C HIS A 55 -8.70 -2.57 -8.09
N ILE A 56 -8.83 -1.25 -7.90
CA ILE A 56 -9.97 -0.63 -7.22
C ILE A 56 -10.47 0.52 -8.09
N PRO A 57 -11.71 0.47 -8.63
CA PRO A 57 -12.24 1.53 -9.46
C PRO A 57 -12.69 2.74 -8.63
N THR A 58 -12.69 3.91 -9.25
CA THR A 58 -13.37 5.11 -8.74
C THR A 58 -14.87 4.84 -8.62
N GLN A 59 -15.47 5.25 -7.50
CA GLN A 59 -16.90 5.05 -7.22
C GLN A 59 -17.55 6.32 -6.68
N TYR A 60 -18.87 6.42 -6.81
CA TYR A 60 -19.62 7.52 -6.21
C TYR A 60 -19.80 7.32 -4.71
N CYS A 61 -19.37 8.30 -3.91
CA CYS A 61 -19.50 8.28 -2.46
C CYS A 61 -20.69 9.14 -2.02
N THR A 62 -21.74 8.52 -1.48
CA THR A 62 -22.94 9.22 -1.00
C THR A 62 -22.67 10.10 0.22
N PHE A 63 -21.74 9.70 1.10
CA PHE A 63 -21.35 10.48 2.27
C PHE A 63 -20.71 11.84 1.90
N LEU A 64 -19.77 11.82 0.94
CA LEU A 64 -19.10 13.03 0.45
C LEU A 64 -19.81 13.70 -0.73
N ASN A 65 -20.83 13.05 -1.30
CA ASN A 65 -21.62 13.50 -2.44
C ASN A 65 -20.76 13.80 -3.70
N ARG A 66 -19.75 12.96 -3.98
CA ARG A 66 -18.84 13.11 -5.13
C ARG A 66 -18.29 11.76 -5.61
N ALA A 67 -17.79 11.71 -6.84
CA ALA A 67 -16.92 10.63 -7.28
C ALA A 67 -15.63 10.61 -6.44
N ARG A 68 -15.17 9.43 -6.04
CA ARG A 68 -14.08 9.24 -5.09
C ARG A 68 -13.09 8.19 -5.61
N GLU A 69 -11.83 8.58 -5.68
CA GLU A 69 -10.71 7.73 -6.02
C GLU A 69 -10.41 6.72 -4.89
N PRO A 70 -9.77 5.58 -5.21
CA PRO A 70 -9.43 4.58 -4.23
C PRO A 70 -8.44 5.11 -3.18
N SER A 71 -8.73 4.84 -1.90
CA SER A 71 -7.85 5.15 -0.78
C SER A 71 -7.80 4.00 0.24
N PRO A 72 -7.33 2.79 -0.16
CA PRO A 72 -7.34 1.61 0.70
C PRO A 72 -6.38 1.76 1.89
N ALA A 73 -6.64 1.00 2.96
CA ALA A 73 -5.75 0.95 4.13
C ALA A 73 -4.50 0.07 3.91
N PHE A 74 -4.53 -0.78 2.88
CA PHE A 74 -3.49 -1.75 2.57
C PHE A 74 -3.25 -1.86 1.07
N THR A 75 -2.02 -2.24 0.71
CA THR A 75 -1.69 -2.74 -0.63
C THR A 75 -1.62 -4.26 -0.56
N TRP A 76 -2.37 -4.92 -1.44
CA TRP A 76 -2.41 -6.37 -1.57
C TRP A 76 -1.60 -6.77 -2.79
N VAL A 77 -0.35 -7.16 -2.54
CA VAL A 77 0.64 -7.43 -3.58
C VAL A 77 0.68 -8.93 -3.86
N LYS A 78 0.70 -9.29 -5.15
CA LYS A 78 0.95 -10.64 -5.64
C LYS A 78 2.31 -10.70 -6.32
N CYS A 79 3.16 -11.63 -5.94
CA CYS A 79 4.34 -12.02 -6.69
C CYS A 79 3.93 -12.92 -7.86
N LYS A 80 4.38 -12.61 -9.08
CA LYS A 80 3.98 -13.31 -10.31
C LYS A 80 5.00 -14.33 -10.79
N ARG A 81 6.26 -14.21 -10.40
CA ARG A 81 7.32 -15.13 -10.82
C ARG A 81 7.12 -16.49 -10.14
N GLU A 82 7.42 -17.56 -10.85
CA GLU A 82 7.24 -18.92 -10.34
C GLU A 82 8.23 -19.25 -9.19
N GLU A 83 9.39 -18.60 -9.19
CA GLU A 83 10.37 -18.68 -8.11
C GLU A 83 9.90 -17.99 -6.81
N ASP A 84 9.04 -16.98 -6.90
CA ASP A 84 8.58 -16.16 -5.76
C ASP A 84 7.41 -16.82 -5.00
N LYS A 85 7.54 -18.10 -4.66
CA LYS A 85 6.47 -18.88 -3.99
C LYS A 85 6.09 -18.33 -2.62
N ASN A 86 7.02 -17.66 -1.94
CA ASN A 86 6.79 -16.98 -0.68
C ASN A 86 7.05 -15.48 -0.83
N CYS A 87 6.01 -14.74 -1.21
CA CYS A 87 6.11 -13.32 -1.49
C CYS A 87 6.49 -12.51 -0.25
N THR A 88 6.09 -12.96 0.95
CA THR A 88 6.49 -12.27 2.19
C THR A 88 7.99 -12.40 2.45
N HIS A 89 8.58 -13.56 2.14
CA HIS A 89 10.02 -13.77 2.26
C HIS A 89 10.79 -12.94 1.24
N VAL A 90 10.34 -12.88 -0.02
CA VAL A 90 10.92 -12.02 -1.06
C VAL A 90 11.02 -10.56 -0.61
N PHE A 91 9.91 -9.98 -0.14
CA PHE A 91 9.90 -8.59 0.34
C PHE A 91 10.80 -8.38 1.56
N LEU A 92 10.91 -9.37 2.44
CA LEU A 92 11.75 -9.29 3.63
C LEU A 92 13.24 -9.36 3.30
N GLU A 93 13.67 -10.37 2.55
CA GLU A 93 15.10 -10.62 2.30
C GLU A 93 15.69 -9.67 1.27
N GLU A 94 14.95 -9.37 0.20
CA GLU A 94 15.49 -8.58 -0.91
C GLU A 94 15.31 -7.08 -0.70
N ALA A 95 14.27 -6.66 0.02
CA ALA A 95 13.92 -5.25 0.20
C ALA A 95 13.88 -4.77 1.66
N ASN A 96 14.06 -5.67 2.64
CA ASN A 96 13.87 -5.38 4.06
C ASN A 96 12.48 -4.75 4.35
N ILE A 97 11.44 -5.22 3.66
CA ILE A 97 10.06 -4.77 3.84
C ILE A 97 9.28 -5.84 4.59
N ARG A 98 8.79 -5.50 5.78
CA ARG A 98 7.92 -6.39 6.55
C ARG A 98 6.47 -6.21 6.12
N GLY A 99 5.92 -7.25 5.48
CA GLY A 99 4.50 -7.37 5.17
C GLY A 99 3.81 -8.46 5.99
N HIS A 100 2.49 -8.54 5.89
CA HIS A 100 1.74 -9.65 6.48
C HIS A 100 1.52 -10.75 5.43
N PRO A 101 1.79 -12.03 5.76
CA PRO A 101 1.61 -13.14 4.84
C PRO A 101 0.18 -13.27 4.35
N GLY A 102 0.01 -13.54 3.05
CA GLY A 102 -1.30 -13.80 2.47
C GLY A 102 -2.00 -15.02 3.05
N SER A 103 -1.25 -16.03 3.49
CA SER A 103 -1.77 -17.23 4.16
C SER A 103 -2.52 -16.93 5.44
N GLY A 104 -2.17 -15.85 6.15
CA GLY A 104 -2.92 -15.38 7.33
C GLY A 104 -4.32 -14.85 7.00
N PHE A 105 -4.62 -14.66 5.72
CA PHE A 105 -5.90 -14.19 5.17
C PHE A 105 -6.54 -15.23 4.26
N PHE A 106 -6.18 -16.50 4.40
CA PHE A 106 -6.67 -17.61 3.56
C PHE A 106 -6.36 -17.43 2.06
N ALA A 107 -5.32 -16.66 1.75
CA ALA A 107 -4.80 -16.52 0.40
C ALA A 107 -3.53 -17.36 0.21
N ASP A 108 -3.09 -17.46 -1.04
CA ASP A 108 -1.85 -18.15 -1.38
C ASP A 108 -0.60 -17.43 -0.84
N HIS A 109 0.50 -18.16 -0.65
CA HIS A 109 1.79 -17.62 -0.18
C HIS A 109 2.44 -16.64 -1.17
N THR A 110 1.97 -16.60 -2.42
CA THR A 110 2.33 -15.58 -3.41
C THR A 110 1.77 -14.19 -3.09
N TYR A 111 0.98 -14.02 -2.04
CA TYR A 111 0.47 -12.72 -1.61
C TYR A 111 1.14 -12.18 -0.34
N VAL A 112 1.28 -10.85 -0.29
CA VAL A 112 1.71 -10.09 0.88
C VAL A 112 0.89 -8.81 1.03
N ARG A 113 0.56 -8.46 2.28
CA ARG A 113 -0.17 -7.23 2.62
C ARG A 113 0.75 -6.17 3.22
N LEU A 114 0.83 -5.01 2.57
CA LEU A 114 1.58 -3.84 3.04
C LEU A 114 0.61 -2.80 3.62
N GLY A 115 0.94 -2.25 4.80
CA GLY A 115 0.09 -1.27 5.49
C GLY A 115 0.30 0.16 4.99
N LEU A 116 -0.79 0.87 4.69
CA LEU A 116 -0.77 2.29 4.32
C LEU A 116 -1.18 3.21 5.47
N VAL A 117 -1.80 2.67 6.51
CA VAL A 117 -2.19 3.42 7.72
C VAL A 117 -1.05 3.34 8.74
N THR A 118 0.03 4.07 8.46
CA THR A 118 1.24 4.14 9.28
C THR A 118 1.66 5.60 9.51
N ARG A 119 2.69 5.83 10.34
CA ARG A 119 3.27 7.18 10.47
C ARG A 119 3.92 7.59 9.15
N GLN A 120 4.03 8.90 8.93
CA GLN A 120 4.59 9.42 7.68
C GLN A 120 6.01 8.90 7.41
N HIS A 121 6.89 8.94 8.41
CA HIS A 121 8.24 8.38 8.32
C HIS A 121 8.25 6.91 7.89
N ASP A 122 7.38 6.07 8.45
CA ASP A 122 7.32 4.64 8.12
C ASP A 122 6.86 4.43 6.66
N PHE A 123 5.92 5.26 6.20
CA PHE A 123 5.47 5.25 4.82
C PHE A 123 6.57 5.71 3.86
N ASP A 124 7.31 6.78 4.19
CA ASP A 124 8.40 7.30 3.36
C ASP A 124 9.53 6.25 3.24
N MET A 125 9.85 5.55 4.33
CA MET A 125 10.81 4.45 4.31
C MET A 125 10.33 3.27 3.46
N LEU A 126 9.03 2.95 3.50
CA LEU A 126 8.45 1.91 2.64
C LEU A 126 8.58 2.28 1.16
N ILE A 127 8.25 3.52 0.79
CA ILE A 127 8.37 4.03 -0.58
C ILE A 127 9.82 3.94 -1.06
N SER A 128 10.76 4.45 -0.28
CA SER A 128 12.18 4.45 -0.64
C SER A 128 12.72 3.04 -0.89
N ARG A 129 12.34 2.06 -0.05
CA ARG A 129 12.74 0.66 -0.24
C ARG A 129 12.07 0.03 -1.46
N LEU A 130 10.80 0.32 -1.71
CA LEU A 130 10.07 -0.20 -2.87
C LEU A 130 10.66 0.32 -4.18
N GLU A 131 10.99 1.61 -4.26
CA GLU A 131 11.60 2.21 -5.44
C GLU A 131 12.95 1.55 -5.77
N GLN A 132 13.81 1.37 -4.76
CA GLN A 132 15.09 0.66 -4.93
C GLN A 132 14.87 -0.78 -5.37
N PHE A 133 13.93 -1.47 -4.73
CA PHE A 133 13.66 -2.88 -4.99
C PHE A 133 13.16 -3.12 -6.41
N ILE A 134 12.24 -2.27 -6.90
CA ILE A 134 11.70 -2.39 -8.26
C ILE A 134 12.72 -1.92 -9.31
N SER A 135 13.52 -0.90 -9.03
CA SER A 135 14.54 -0.43 -9.99
C SER A 135 15.61 -1.50 -10.28
N GLN A 136 15.96 -2.31 -9.28
CA GLN A 136 16.89 -3.44 -9.44
C GLN A 136 16.35 -4.56 -10.35
N GLU A 137 15.03 -4.62 -10.60
CA GLU A 137 14.47 -5.56 -11.58
C GLU A 137 14.86 -5.18 -13.01
N GLU A 138 14.98 -3.88 -13.31
CA GLU A 138 15.33 -3.39 -14.65
C GLU A 138 16.81 -3.66 -14.97
N GLU A 139 17.71 -3.49 -14.00
CA GLU A 139 19.15 -3.72 -14.17
C GLU A 139 19.48 -5.19 -14.46
N ASN A 140 18.77 -6.13 -13.82
CA ASN A 140 18.91 -7.56 -14.10
C ASN A 140 18.19 -7.99 -15.40
N GLY A 141 17.47 -7.08 -16.07
CA GLY A 141 16.74 -7.30 -17.31
C GLY A 141 17.45 -6.82 -18.59
N TYR A 142 18.59 -6.12 -18.51
CA TYR A 142 19.33 -5.63 -19.68
C TYR A 142 20.86 -5.60 -19.47
N CYS A 143 21.52 -6.73 -19.72
CA CYS A 143 22.87 -6.77 -20.28
C CYS A 143 22.83 -7.51 -21.62
N ILE A 144 22.20 -6.89 -22.64
CA ILE A 144 22.64 -7.11 -24.02
C ILE A 144 23.50 -5.90 -24.35
N SER A 145 24.81 -6.07 -24.24
CA SER A 145 25.77 -5.15 -24.83
C SER A 145 25.46 -5.01 -26.33
N PRO A 146 25.45 -3.80 -26.90
CA PRO A 146 25.51 -3.70 -28.34
C PRO A 146 26.87 -4.21 -28.79
N SER A 147 26.91 -5.42 -29.35
CA SER A 147 27.98 -5.80 -30.26
C SER A 147 27.90 -4.87 -31.47
N ILE A 148 28.57 -3.73 -31.39
CA ILE A 148 28.90 -2.94 -32.58
C ILE A 148 30.00 -3.74 -33.29
N ASN A 149 29.57 -4.64 -34.17
CA ASN A 149 30.44 -5.19 -35.21
C ASN A 149 30.77 -4.07 -36.18
N ASN A 150 32.05 -3.71 -36.21
CA ASN A 150 32.65 -2.97 -37.32
C ASN A 150 32.48 -3.79 -38.61
N GLN A 151 31.82 -3.22 -39.61
CA GLN A 151 32.18 -3.41 -41.00
C GLN A 151 31.82 -2.18 -41.83
#